data_AF-T0J363-F1
#
_entry.id   AF-T0J363-F1
#
_cell.length_a   1.000
_cell.length_b   1.000
_cell.length_c   1.000
_cell.angle_alpha   90.00
_cell.angle_beta   90.00
_cell.angle_gamma   90.00
#
_symmetry.space_group_name_H-M   'P 1'
#
loop_
_entity.id
_entity.type
_entity.pdbx_description
1 polymer ?
#
loop_
_entity_poly.entity_id
_entity_poly.type
_entity_poly.pdbx_seq_one_letter_code
_entity_poly.pdbx_strand_id
1 'polypeptide(L)'
;MHQMTRPAATAMPDPDACWAAFLRRDRAMDGRFVGCVSTTGIYCKPSCAARHPRRDNMSFLPDPAAARAAGFRACLRCRPDEVGRGRLAVEAAIAMIEAAEEAPRLDAIAAHVGYAPHHFHRLFKRETGMTPAGWSRALRAERLKRALGEQARITDAIYDAGYAAASRAYVDARRHLGMTPSAWKDGGRGVTIRWRTADTSLGPVLVAATDKGLCRISFGEGEADLRARFPHARLCPADAALDAMASQVAALVEDPRADVTLPTDVQGTAFQQAVWAALRAIPPGETRSYGDIAAAIGRPGAVRAAGSACGDNRLAVLIPCHRVRRSDGALGGYAWGLDRKQALLAREKGK
;
A
#
# COMPACT_ATOMS: atom_id res chain seq x y z
N MET A 1 -7.07 -2.75 30.59
CA MET A 1 -5.84 -1.96 30.74
C MET A 1 -4.74 -2.61 29.91
N HIS A 2 -4.72 -2.38 28.60
CA HIS A 2 -3.61 -2.83 27.76
C HIS A 2 -2.64 -1.68 27.58
N GLN A 3 -1.51 -1.76 28.30
CA GLN A 3 -0.36 -0.91 28.09
C GLN A 3 0.12 -1.11 26.65
N MET A 4 -0.11 -0.10 25.82
CA MET A 4 0.52 0.00 24.50
C MET A 4 2.01 0.23 24.71
N THR A 5 2.80 -0.83 24.54
CA THR A 5 4.25 -0.75 24.48
C THR A 5 4.64 0.13 23.29
N ARG A 6 5.18 1.32 23.56
CA ARG A 6 5.80 2.20 22.56
C ARG A 6 6.80 1.37 21.73
N PRO A 7 6.79 1.45 20.38
CA PRO A 7 7.87 0.84 19.60
C PRO A 7 9.21 1.47 20.04
N ALA A 8 10.21 0.62 20.23
CA ALA A 8 11.54 1.03 20.66
C ALA A 8 12.09 2.13 19.75
N ALA A 9 12.57 3.21 20.36
CA ALA A 9 13.22 4.31 19.65
C ALA A 9 14.35 3.73 18.79
N THR A 10 14.33 4.00 17.48
CA THR A 10 15.40 3.59 16.57
C THR A 10 16.71 4.17 17.10
N ALA A 11 17.67 3.32 17.46
CA ALA A 11 18.92 3.76 18.05
C ALA A 11 19.62 4.77 17.11
N MET A 12 20.10 5.87 17.70
CA MET A 12 20.83 6.91 16.98
C MET A 12 22.08 6.28 16.32
N PRO A 13 22.34 6.54 15.03
CA PRO A 13 23.59 6.11 14.39
C PRO A 13 24.80 6.66 15.15
N ASP A 14 25.96 6.03 14.99
CA ASP A 14 27.19 6.56 15.59
C ASP A 14 27.50 7.99 15.08
N PRO A 15 28.27 8.78 15.85
CA PRO A 15 28.55 10.18 15.50
C PRO A 15 29.22 10.38 14.14
N ASP A 16 30.01 9.41 13.66
CA ASP A 16 30.74 9.55 12.39
C ASP A 16 29.83 9.21 11.20
N ALA A 17 28.92 8.24 11.35
CA ALA A 17 27.84 8.01 10.41
C ALA A 17 26.89 9.21 10.33
N CYS A 18 26.58 9.84 11.47
CA CYS A 18 25.78 11.06 11.51
C CYS A 18 26.48 12.21 10.77
N TRP A 19 27.79 12.39 10.99
CA TRP A 19 28.58 13.40 10.29
C TRP A 19 28.65 13.16 8.78
N ALA A 20 28.91 11.93 8.37
CA ALA A 20 28.95 11.58 6.96
C ALA A 20 27.59 11.81 6.27
N ALA A 21 26.48 11.48 6.94
CA ALA A 21 25.13 11.77 6.46
C ALA A 21 24.85 13.29 6.35
N PHE A 22 25.33 14.08 7.32
CA PHE A 22 25.19 15.53 7.32
C PHE A 22 25.99 16.18 6.17
N LEU A 23 27.23 15.73 5.92
CA LEU A 23 28.06 16.19 4.80
C LEU A 23 27.43 15.90 3.43
N ARG A 24 26.74 14.77 3.30
CA ARG A 24 26.07 14.36 2.06
C ARG A 24 24.68 14.97 1.89
N ARG A 25 24.17 15.71 2.89
CA ARG A 25 22.79 16.22 2.96
C ARG A 25 21.75 15.12 2.75
N ASP A 26 21.98 13.98 3.39
CA ASP A 26 21.20 12.77 3.17
C ASP A 26 19.77 12.91 3.68
N ARG A 27 18.79 12.96 2.76
CA ARG A 27 17.36 13.05 3.07
C ARG A 27 16.80 11.78 3.70
N ALA A 28 17.42 10.61 3.47
CA ALA A 28 16.96 9.36 4.07
C ALA A 28 17.23 9.31 5.59
N MET A 29 18.15 10.15 6.07
CA MET A 29 18.50 10.25 7.49
C MET A 29 17.70 11.33 8.24
N ASP A 30 16.89 12.14 7.55
CA ASP A 30 15.99 13.10 8.20
C ASP A 30 15.06 12.38 9.18
N GLY A 31 15.05 12.82 10.45
CA GLY A 31 14.23 12.24 11.52
C GLY A 31 14.87 11.09 12.29
N ARG A 32 16.08 10.65 11.92
CA ARG A 32 16.87 9.68 12.72
C ARG A 32 17.81 10.33 13.73
N PHE A 33 18.23 11.57 13.44
CA PHE A 33 19.01 12.42 14.32
C PHE A 33 18.88 13.89 13.87
N VAL A 34 19.36 14.81 14.69
CA VAL A 34 19.53 16.23 14.34
C VAL A 34 20.97 16.66 14.61
N GLY A 35 21.52 17.48 13.71
CA GLY A 35 22.85 18.09 13.87
C GLY A 35 22.72 19.41 14.62
N CYS A 36 23.43 19.54 15.73
CA CYS A 36 23.42 20.70 16.62
C CYS A 36 24.73 21.46 16.46
N VAL A 37 24.63 22.75 16.15
CA VAL A 37 25.78 23.64 15.90
C VAL A 37 26.07 24.44 17.17
N SER A 38 27.13 24.10 17.90
CA SER A 38 27.48 24.74 19.18
C SER A 38 27.68 26.24 19.06
N THR A 39 28.29 26.71 17.96
CA THR A 39 28.61 28.13 17.76
C THR A 39 27.40 29.02 17.47
N THR A 40 26.30 28.47 16.97
CA THR A 40 25.09 29.26 16.64
C THR A 40 23.91 28.91 17.53
N GLY A 41 24.01 27.86 18.35
CA GLY A 41 22.89 27.33 19.13
C GLY A 41 21.74 26.82 18.26
N ILE A 42 22.00 26.44 17.00
CA ILE A 42 20.97 26.00 16.05
C ILE A 42 21.07 24.49 15.82
N TYR A 43 19.94 23.78 15.85
CA TYR A 43 19.86 22.41 15.33
C TYR A 43 19.17 22.34 13.96
N CYS A 44 19.66 21.44 13.13
CA CYS A 44 19.26 21.23 11.75
C CYS A 44 18.99 19.75 11.46
N LYS A 45 18.18 19.48 10.44
CA LYS A 45 18.08 18.15 9.86
C LYS A 45 19.34 17.79 9.03
N PRO A 46 19.65 16.50 8.86
CA PRO A 46 20.79 16.05 8.04
C PRO A 46 20.77 16.61 6.61
N SER A 47 19.60 16.73 5.98
CA SER A 47 19.47 17.28 4.63
C SER A 47 19.44 18.82 4.55
N CYS A 48 19.81 19.53 5.62
CA CYS A 48 19.76 20.98 5.65
C CYS A 48 20.71 21.60 4.60
N ALA A 49 20.19 22.50 3.77
CA ALA A 49 20.99 23.24 2.78
C ALA A 49 21.84 24.38 3.39
N ALA A 50 21.89 24.51 4.71
CA ALA A 50 22.77 25.47 5.37
C ALA A 50 24.25 25.14 5.08
N ARG A 51 25.11 26.15 5.23
CA ARG A 51 26.56 25.95 5.11
C ARG A 51 27.01 24.99 6.21
N HIS A 52 27.84 24.01 5.85
CA HIS A 52 28.34 23.06 6.84
C HIS A 52 29.24 23.80 7.85
N PRO A 53 29.00 23.61 9.15
CA PRO A 53 29.91 24.09 10.17
C PRO A 53 31.16 23.19 10.20
N ARG A 54 32.16 23.57 11.00
CA ARG A 54 33.31 22.70 11.29
C ARG A 54 32.84 21.50 12.13
N ARG A 55 33.45 20.33 11.92
CA ARG A 55 33.16 19.10 12.66
C ARG A 55 33.22 19.29 14.17
N ASP A 56 34.19 20.07 14.64
CA ASP A 56 34.43 20.33 16.07
C ASP A 56 33.29 21.13 16.73
N ASN A 57 32.51 21.85 15.92
CA ASN A 57 31.36 22.64 16.38
C ASN A 57 30.04 21.88 16.25
N MET A 58 30.08 20.57 16.00
CA MET A 58 28.93 19.77 15.64
C MET A 58 28.74 18.63 16.64
N SER A 59 27.56 18.57 17.25
CA SER A 59 27.08 17.43 18.03
C SER A 59 25.82 16.87 17.39
N PHE A 60 25.50 15.60 17.70
CA PHE A 60 24.30 14.94 17.18
C PHE A 60 23.43 14.50 18.33
N LEU A 61 22.13 14.73 18.19
CA LEU A 61 21.11 14.35 19.16
C LEU A 61 20.03 13.52 18.47
N PRO A 62 19.37 12.60 19.18
CA PRO A 62 18.46 11.62 18.56
C PRO A 62 17.23 12.26 17.95
N ASP A 63 16.74 13.37 18.52
CA ASP A 63 15.53 14.05 18.05
C ASP A 63 15.53 15.55 18.38
N PRO A 64 14.60 16.33 17.78
CA PRO A 64 14.42 17.75 18.08
C PRO A 64 14.08 18.07 19.55
N ALA A 65 13.48 17.14 20.30
CA ALA A 65 13.12 17.37 21.70
C ALA A 65 14.37 17.36 22.59
N ALA A 66 15.27 16.40 22.37
CA ALA A 66 16.58 16.35 23.00
C ALA A 66 17.41 17.60 22.69
N ALA A 67 17.36 18.09 21.44
CA ALA A 67 18.06 19.32 21.04
C ALA A 67 17.54 20.57 21.76
N ARG A 68 16.22 20.70 21.95
CA ARG A 68 15.65 21.81 22.75
C ARG A 68 15.99 21.69 24.22
N ALA A 69 15.92 20.49 24.80
CA ALA A 69 16.33 20.25 26.18
C ALA A 69 17.80 20.61 26.42
N ALA A 70 18.65 20.43 25.40
CA ALA A 70 20.05 20.84 25.40
C ALA A 70 20.28 22.33 25.03
N GLY A 71 19.21 23.13 24.89
CA GLY A 71 19.30 24.58 24.67
C GLY A 71 19.42 25.05 23.21
N PHE A 72 19.28 24.15 22.24
CA PHE A 72 19.36 24.52 20.82
C PHE A 72 18.00 24.98 20.26
N ARG A 73 18.04 25.98 19.37
CA ARG A 73 16.89 26.49 18.62
C ARG A 73 16.75 25.82 17.25
N ALA A 74 15.52 25.60 16.80
CA ALA A 74 15.25 25.05 15.47
C ALA A 74 15.75 25.97 14.35
N CYS A 75 16.40 25.39 13.35
CA CYS A 75 16.81 26.11 12.15
C CYS A 75 15.61 26.66 11.38
N LEU A 76 15.60 27.97 11.13
CA LEU A 76 14.53 28.63 10.36
C LEU A 76 14.55 28.28 8.87
N ARG A 77 15.68 27.77 8.36
CA ARG A 77 15.86 27.43 6.94
C ARG A 77 15.33 26.03 6.62
N CYS A 78 15.73 25.03 7.39
CA CYS A 78 15.28 23.65 7.17
C CYS A 78 14.04 23.27 7.99
N ARG A 79 13.64 24.13 8.95
CA ARG A 79 12.45 24.00 9.80
C ARG A 79 12.25 22.56 10.27
N PRO A 80 13.23 22.01 11.00
CA PRO A 80 13.27 20.57 11.33
C PRO A 80 12.03 20.12 12.10
N ASP A 81 11.43 21.02 12.88
CA ASP A 81 10.20 20.74 13.61
C ASP A 81 8.94 20.67 12.75
N GLU A 82 8.91 21.29 11.56
CA GLU A 82 7.72 21.26 10.69
C GLU A 82 7.59 19.93 9.94
N VAL A 83 8.71 19.33 9.53
CA VAL A 83 8.72 18.06 8.77
C VAL A 83 8.47 16.85 9.67
N GLY A 84 9.11 16.80 10.85
CA GLY A 84 8.89 15.72 11.83
C GLY A 84 7.49 15.75 12.43
N ARG A 85 6.97 16.95 12.77
CA ARG A 85 5.57 17.10 13.18
C ARG A 85 4.60 16.72 12.06
N GLY A 86 4.97 16.93 10.79
CA GLY A 86 4.13 16.58 9.66
C GLY A 86 3.91 15.07 9.52
N ARG A 87 4.98 14.27 9.59
CA ARG A 87 4.88 12.80 9.52
C ARG A 87 4.14 12.22 10.72
N LEU A 88 4.50 12.64 11.94
CA LEU A 88 3.83 12.17 13.17
C LEU A 88 2.35 12.53 13.19
N ALA A 89 1.98 13.71 12.69
CA ALA A 89 0.58 14.11 12.55
C ALA A 89 -0.16 13.24 11.54
N VAL A 90 0.46 12.89 10.40
CA VAL A 90 -0.17 11.99 9.42
C VAL A 90 -0.34 10.58 9.99
N GLU A 91 0.65 10.06 10.72
CA GLU A 91 0.54 8.74 11.37
C GLU A 91 -0.57 8.71 12.43
N ALA A 92 -0.63 9.71 13.31
CA ALA A 92 -1.67 9.84 14.33
C ALA A 92 -3.07 10.00 13.70
N ALA A 93 -3.19 10.79 12.64
CA ALA A 93 -4.45 10.93 11.90
C ALA A 93 -4.88 9.61 11.25
N ILE A 94 -3.96 8.85 10.67
CA ILE A 94 -4.31 7.55 10.09
C ILE A 94 -4.80 6.61 11.19
N ALA A 95 -4.11 6.54 12.34
CA ALA A 95 -4.53 5.71 13.46
C ALA A 95 -5.94 6.09 13.97
N MET A 96 -6.23 7.39 14.05
CA MET A 96 -7.57 7.90 14.39
C MET A 96 -8.62 7.46 13.35
N ILE A 97 -8.32 7.56 12.05
CA ILE A 97 -9.24 7.14 10.98
C ILE A 97 -9.45 5.61 11.00
N GLU A 98 -8.41 4.84 11.30
CA GLU A 98 -8.44 3.38 11.36
C GLU A 98 -9.22 2.85 12.57
N ALA A 99 -9.16 3.55 13.71
CA ALA A 99 -9.88 3.19 14.93
C ALA A 99 -11.36 3.64 14.92
N ALA A 100 -11.73 4.60 14.08
CA ALA A 100 -13.08 5.12 14.04
C ALA A 100 -14.05 4.17 13.33
N GLU A 101 -15.24 3.97 13.92
CA GLU A 101 -16.36 3.25 13.29
C GLU A 101 -16.92 4.07 12.12
N GLU A 102 -17.18 5.37 12.34
CA GLU A 102 -17.58 6.32 11.31
C GLU A 102 -16.41 7.21 10.87
N ALA A 103 -16.39 7.58 9.58
CA ALA A 103 -15.30 8.39 9.03
C ALA A 103 -15.28 9.81 9.64
N PRO A 104 -14.22 10.19 10.39
CA PRO A 104 -14.16 11.50 11.02
C PRO A 104 -14.03 12.63 9.98
N ARG A 105 -14.61 13.79 10.29
CA ARG A 105 -14.53 14.98 9.42
C ARG A 105 -13.11 15.53 9.42
N LEU A 106 -12.71 16.16 8.30
CA LEU A 106 -11.38 16.76 8.15
C LEU A 106 -11.03 17.70 9.30
N ASP A 107 -11.99 18.50 9.78
CA ASP A 107 -11.77 19.45 10.87
C ASP A 107 -11.45 18.76 12.20
N ALA A 108 -12.12 17.64 12.48
CA ALA A 108 -11.85 16.83 13.67
C ALA A 108 -10.49 16.14 13.59
N ILE A 109 -10.14 15.59 12.41
CA ILE A 109 -8.82 14.98 12.18
C ILE A 109 -7.72 16.02 12.35
N ALA A 110 -7.88 17.19 11.74
CA ALA A 110 -6.90 18.27 11.77
C ALA A 110 -6.73 18.85 13.19
N ALA A 111 -7.83 19.03 13.93
CA ALA A 111 -7.81 19.44 15.32
C ALA A 111 -7.07 18.41 16.21
N HIS A 112 -7.33 17.12 16.01
CA HIS A 112 -6.68 16.03 16.77
C HIS A 112 -5.15 16.06 16.63
N VAL A 113 -4.63 16.47 15.48
CA VAL A 113 -3.19 16.50 15.21
C VAL A 113 -2.57 17.90 15.33
N GLY A 114 -3.36 18.91 15.71
CA GLY A 114 -2.89 20.28 15.94
C GLY A 114 -2.58 21.06 14.65
N TYR A 115 -3.32 20.81 13.56
CA TYR A 115 -3.17 21.53 12.28
C TYR A 115 -4.46 22.22 11.85
N ALA A 116 -4.32 23.31 11.08
CA ALA A 116 -5.45 23.88 10.35
C ALA A 116 -5.94 22.90 9.26
N PRO A 117 -7.26 22.75 9.03
CA PRO A 117 -7.83 21.73 8.12
C PRO A 117 -7.24 21.74 6.71
N HIS A 118 -7.13 22.92 6.10
CA HIS A 118 -6.60 23.06 4.74
C HIS A 118 -5.09 22.78 4.65
N HIS A 119 -4.34 23.07 5.71
CA HIS A 119 -2.91 22.77 5.77
C HIS A 119 -2.70 21.27 5.96
N PHE A 120 -3.46 20.65 6.86
CA PHE A 120 -3.41 19.21 7.09
C PHE A 120 -3.82 18.41 5.87
N HIS A 121 -4.86 18.83 5.14
CA HIS A 121 -5.27 18.18 3.89
C HIS A 121 -4.13 18.08 2.86
N ARG A 122 -3.38 19.16 2.68
CA ARG A 122 -2.23 19.20 1.74
C ARG A 122 -1.06 18.36 2.24
N LEU A 123 -0.76 18.44 3.54
CA LEU A 123 0.25 17.62 4.21
C LEU A 123 -0.07 16.12 4.04
N PHE A 124 -1.28 15.70 4.44
CA PHE A 124 -1.72 14.32 4.36
C PHE A 124 -1.69 13.78 2.91
N LYS A 125 -2.14 14.59 1.94
CA LYS A 125 -2.06 14.21 0.51
C LYS A 125 -0.63 14.07 0.00
N ARG A 126 0.28 14.93 0.44
CA ARG A 126 1.69 14.87 0.06
C ARG A 126 2.36 13.63 0.63
N GLU A 127 2.10 13.29 1.89
CA GLU A 127 2.74 12.16 2.58
C GLU A 127 2.14 10.80 2.19
N THR A 128 0.81 10.70 2.08
CA THR A 128 0.12 9.41 1.83
C THR A 128 -0.25 9.17 0.37
N GLY A 129 -0.18 10.20 -0.47
CA GLY A 129 -0.69 10.17 -1.85
C GLY A 129 -2.22 10.25 -1.96
N MET A 130 -2.97 10.19 -0.85
CA MET A 130 -4.44 10.26 -0.81
C MET A 130 -4.90 11.40 0.09
N THR A 131 -6.12 11.90 -0.09
CA THR A 131 -6.70 12.85 0.87
C THR A 131 -7.21 12.10 2.11
N PRO A 132 -7.38 12.75 3.27
CA PRO A 132 -7.97 12.09 4.45
C PRO A 132 -9.31 11.41 4.15
N ALA A 133 -10.19 12.11 3.42
CA ALA A 133 -11.46 11.57 2.97
C ALA A 133 -11.29 10.42 1.95
N GLY A 134 -10.23 10.42 1.13
CA GLY A 134 -9.88 9.31 0.25
C GLY A 134 -9.37 8.09 1.02
N TRP A 135 -8.62 8.31 2.10
CA TRP A 135 -8.13 7.25 2.97
C TRP A 135 -9.26 6.56 3.72
N SER A 136 -10.14 7.32 4.38
CA SER A 136 -11.33 6.75 5.05
C SER A 136 -12.21 5.97 4.08
N ARG A 137 -12.28 6.43 2.83
CA ARG A 137 -13.00 5.75 1.74
C ARG A 137 -12.43 4.37 1.42
N ALA A 138 -11.12 4.30 1.23
CA ALA A 138 -10.42 3.05 0.94
C ALA A 138 -10.58 2.04 2.09
N LEU A 139 -10.42 2.50 3.34
CA LEU A 139 -10.57 1.65 4.52
C LEU A 139 -11.99 1.08 4.65
N ARG A 140 -13.03 1.90 4.41
CA ARG A 140 -14.42 1.42 4.40
C ARG A 140 -14.70 0.42 3.29
N ALA A 141 -14.14 0.63 2.10
CA ALA A 141 -14.27 -0.34 1.00
C ALA A 141 -13.62 -1.69 1.35
N GLU A 142 -12.51 -1.67 2.10
CA GLU A 142 -11.82 -2.87 2.59
C GLU A 142 -12.62 -3.58 3.69
N ARG A 143 -13.18 -2.83 4.66
CA ARG A 143 -14.11 -3.38 5.67
C ARG A 143 -15.34 -4.02 5.03
N LEU A 144 -15.93 -3.36 4.04
CA LEU A 144 -17.08 -3.89 3.28
C LEU A 144 -16.73 -5.17 2.53
N LYS A 145 -15.56 -5.23 1.86
CA LYS A 145 -15.09 -6.46 1.20
C LYS A 145 -14.97 -7.62 2.20
N ARG A 146 -14.46 -7.37 3.41
CA ARG A 146 -14.33 -8.39 4.47
C ARG A 146 -15.69 -8.83 5.00
N ALA A 147 -16.58 -7.90 5.33
CA ALA A 147 -17.90 -8.20 5.86
C ALA A 147 -18.79 -8.96 4.85
N LEU A 148 -18.67 -8.65 3.54
CA LEU A 148 -19.33 -9.40 2.47
C LEU A 148 -18.82 -10.84 2.32
N GLY A 149 -17.66 -11.18 2.86
CA GLY A 149 -17.12 -12.55 2.88
C GLY A 149 -17.58 -13.38 4.09
N GLU A 150 -18.07 -12.75 5.15
CA GLU A 150 -18.34 -13.39 6.45
C GLU A 150 -19.84 -13.38 6.84
N GLN A 151 -20.66 -12.45 6.32
CA GLN A 151 -22.05 -12.28 6.75
C GLN A 151 -23.08 -12.68 5.67
N ALA A 152 -24.18 -13.30 6.11
CA ALA A 152 -25.26 -13.82 5.27
C ALA A 152 -26.16 -12.74 4.64
N ARG A 153 -26.13 -11.48 5.12
CA ARG A 153 -26.97 -10.38 4.61
C ARG A 153 -26.14 -9.14 4.30
N ILE A 154 -26.23 -8.70 3.06
CA ILE A 154 -25.50 -7.57 2.46
C ILE A 154 -25.80 -6.24 3.17
N THR A 155 -27.01 -6.07 3.73
CA THR A 155 -27.42 -4.85 4.45
C THR A 155 -26.65 -4.64 5.75
N ASP A 156 -26.37 -5.72 6.48
CA ASP A 156 -25.73 -5.64 7.80
C ASP A 156 -24.23 -5.36 7.63
N ALA A 157 -23.60 -6.00 6.63
CA ALA A 157 -22.23 -5.75 6.21
C ALA A 157 -21.96 -4.30 5.75
N ILE A 158 -23.00 -3.62 5.25
CA ILE A 158 -22.92 -2.22 4.81
C ILE A 158 -22.91 -1.25 5.99
N TYR A 159 -23.74 -1.49 7.01
CA TYR A 159 -23.77 -0.65 8.20
C TYR A 159 -22.54 -0.90 9.10
N ASP A 160 -22.15 -2.16 9.28
CA ASP A 160 -20.93 -2.54 10.02
C ASP A 160 -19.64 -1.99 9.37
N ALA A 161 -19.66 -1.74 8.06
CA ALA A 161 -18.56 -1.10 7.34
C ALA A 161 -18.55 0.44 7.44
N GLY A 162 -19.46 1.04 8.22
CA GLY A 162 -19.52 2.48 8.51
C GLY A 162 -20.16 3.33 7.40
N TYR A 163 -21.08 2.75 6.60
CA TYR A 163 -21.85 3.52 5.62
C TYR A 163 -23.19 3.97 6.21
N ALA A 164 -23.41 5.29 6.25
CA ALA A 164 -24.68 5.89 6.65
C ALA A 164 -25.86 5.58 5.68
N ALA A 165 -25.59 5.03 4.50
CA ALA A 165 -26.59 4.56 3.55
C ALA A 165 -26.00 3.55 2.57
N ALA A 166 -26.76 2.49 2.24
CA ALA A 166 -26.36 1.46 1.27
C ALA A 166 -26.00 2.02 -0.10
N SER A 167 -26.68 3.07 -0.56
CA SER A 167 -26.38 3.75 -1.82
C SER A 167 -24.96 4.32 -1.89
N ARG A 168 -24.37 4.74 -0.76
CA ARG A 168 -22.99 5.24 -0.70
C ARG A 168 -21.95 4.11 -0.66
N ALA A 169 -22.29 2.96 -0.08
CA ALA A 169 -21.48 1.74 -0.14
C ALA A 169 -21.30 1.25 -1.58
N TYR A 170 -22.38 1.26 -2.36
CA TYR A 170 -22.33 0.96 -3.79
C TYR A 170 -21.50 2.00 -4.57
N VAL A 171 -21.53 3.29 -4.20
CA VAL A 171 -20.73 4.37 -4.84
C VAL A 171 -19.23 4.30 -4.53
N ASP A 172 -18.83 3.86 -3.33
CA ASP A 172 -17.42 3.62 -3.01
C ASP A 172 -16.90 2.35 -3.68
N ALA A 173 -17.66 1.25 -3.63
CA ALA A 173 -17.32 0.01 -4.32
C ALA A 173 -17.13 0.23 -5.84
N ARG A 174 -17.93 1.13 -6.45
CA ARG A 174 -17.84 1.60 -7.84
C ARG A 174 -16.51 2.28 -8.23
N ARG A 175 -15.69 2.78 -7.28
CA ARG A 175 -14.40 3.44 -7.57
C ARG A 175 -13.17 2.54 -7.45
N HIS A 176 -13.29 1.42 -6.75
CA HIS A 176 -12.14 0.60 -6.33
C HIS A 176 -12.06 -0.76 -7.05
N LEU A 177 -12.98 -1.04 -7.98
CA LEU A 177 -13.05 -2.32 -8.66
C LEU A 177 -13.16 -2.13 -10.20
N GLY A 178 -12.11 -2.47 -10.96
CA GLY A 178 -11.95 -1.99 -12.34
C GLY A 178 -12.38 -2.90 -13.50
N MET A 179 -13.09 -2.30 -14.47
CA MET A 179 -13.04 -2.26 -15.96
C MET A 179 -13.70 -0.88 -16.31
N THR A 180 -14.07 -0.58 -17.57
CA THR A 180 -14.62 0.75 -17.93
C THR A 180 -15.80 1.19 -17.04
N PRO A 181 -15.83 2.44 -16.54
CA PRO A 181 -16.72 2.87 -15.44
C PRO A 181 -18.22 2.57 -15.62
N SER A 182 -18.71 2.55 -16.86
CA SER A 182 -20.11 2.26 -17.18
C SER A 182 -20.48 0.78 -17.03
N ALA A 183 -19.61 -0.14 -17.43
CA ALA A 183 -19.87 -1.59 -17.35
C ALA A 183 -19.81 -2.13 -15.91
N TRP A 184 -19.02 -1.49 -15.04
CA TRP A 184 -18.94 -1.82 -13.61
C TRP A 184 -20.03 -1.19 -12.76
N LYS A 185 -20.54 -0.02 -13.17
CA LYS A 185 -21.66 0.68 -12.52
C LYS A 185 -22.90 -0.21 -12.35
N ASP A 186 -23.03 -1.19 -13.25
CA ASP A 186 -24.15 -2.12 -13.38
C ASP A 186 -23.73 -3.59 -13.24
N GLY A 187 -22.69 -3.91 -12.44
CA GLY A 187 -22.33 -5.29 -12.07
C GLY A 187 -21.86 -6.21 -13.22
N GLY A 188 -21.31 -5.63 -14.30
CA GLY A 188 -20.87 -6.37 -15.48
C GLY A 188 -21.91 -6.44 -16.60
N ARG A 189 -23.00 -5.65 -16.53
CA ARG A 189 -24.03 -5.59 -17.59
C ARG A 189 -23.39 -5.35 -18.96
N GLY A 190 -23.68 -6.25 -19.89
CA GLY A 190 -23.15 -6.20 -21.26
C GLY A 190 -21.71 -6.72 -21.41
N VAL A 191 -21.10 -7.25 -20.34
CA VAL A 191 -19.79 -7.90 -20.38
C VAL A 191 -19.99 -9.41 -20.38
N THR A 192 -19.31 -10.10 -21.30
CA THR A 192 -19.17 -11.55 -21.26
C THR A 192 -17.85 -11.89 -20.60
N ILE A 193 -17.89 -12.74 -19.58
CA ILE A 193 -16.71 -13.26 -18.89
C ILE A 193 -16.66 -14.76 -19.14
N ARG A 194 -15.64 -15.19 -19.87
CA ARG A 194 -15.32 -16.60 -20.01
C ARG A 194 -14.43 -17.00 -18.84
N TRP A 195 -14.68 -18.17 -18.29
CA TRP A 195 -13.90 -18.65 -17.14
C TRP A 195 -13.70 -20.16 -17.19
N ARG A 196 -12.63 -20.62 -16.55
CA ARG A 196 -12.40 -22.02 -16.20
C ARG A 196 -11.50 -22.14 -14.99
N THR A 197 -11.48 -23.32 -14.38
CA THR A 197 -10.45 -23.71 -13.43
C THR A 197 -9.37 -24.54 -14.15
N ALA A 198 -8.13 -24.39 -13.70
CA ALA A 198 -7.01 -25.23 -14.07
C ALA A 198 -6.37 -25.80 -12.80
N ASP A 199 -5.97 -27.07 -12.86
CA ASP A 199 -5.29 -27.71 -11.74
C ASP A 199 -3.82 -27.31 -11.72
N THR A 200 -3.31 -27.02 -10.52
CA THR A 200 -1.90 -26.72 -10.27
C THR A 200 -1.46 -27.42 -8.99
N SER A 201 -0.16 -27.55 -8.79
CA SER A 201 0.40 -28.09 -7.55
C SER A 201 0.15 -27.20 -6.32
N LEU A 202 -0.33 -25.96 -6.49
CA LEU A 202 -0.79 -25.07 -5.40
C LEU A 202 -2.32 -25.10 -5.20
N GLY A 203 -3.00 -26.05 -5.84
CA GLY A 203 -4.45 -26.21 -5.88
C GLY A 203 -5.08 -25.59 -7.12
N PRO A 204 -6.41 -25.67 -7.26
CA PRO A 204 -7.11 -25.15 -8.43
C PRO A 204 -6.97 -23.62 -8.52
N VAL A 205 -6.68 -23.15 -9.74
CA VAL A 205 -6.62 -21.73 -10.09
C VAL A 205 -7.76 -21.39 -11.04
N LEU A 206 -8.59 -20.41 -10.66
CA LEU A 206 -9.58 -19.80 -11.52
C LEU A 206 -8.89 -18.86 -12.51
N VAL A 207 -9.21 -18.99 -13.78
CA VAL A 207 -8.76 -18.10 -14.85
C VAL A 207 -9.99 -17.55 -15.57
N ALA A 208 -10.14 -16.23 -15.57
CA ALA A 208 -11.27 -15.55 -16.20
C ALA A 208 -10.80 -14.39 -17.09
N ALA A 209 -11.42 -14.28 -18.26
CA ALA A 209 -11.13 -13.25 -19.25
C ALA A 209 -12.41 -12.65 -19.83
N THR A 210 -12.28 -11.39 -20.22
CA THR A 210 -13.25 -10.71 -21.08
C THR A 210 -12.72 -10.69 -22.51
N ASP A 211 -13.46 -10.09 -23.44
CA ASP A 211 -12.99 -9.95 -24.83
C ASP A 211 -11.72 -9.09 -24.98
N LYS A 212 -11.28 -8.41 -23.91
CA LYS A 212 -10.05 -7.58 -23.87
C LYS A 212 -8.85 -8.32 -23.27
N GLY A 213 -9.06 -9.41 -22.53
CA GLY A 213 -8.00 -10.15 -21.85
C GLY A 213 -8.36 -10.59 -20.43
N LEU A 214 -7.36 -11.09 -19.70
CA LEU A 214 -7.49 -11.64 -18.35
C LEU A 214 -7.96 -10.56 -17.37
N CYS A 215 -9.11 -10.79 -16.75
CA CYS A 215 -9.64 -9.92 -15.70
C CYS A 215 -9.44 -10.51 -14.30
N ARG A 216 -9.17 -11.83 -14.20
CA ARG A 216 -8.95 -12.51 -12.92
C ARG A 216 -8.12 -13.79 -13.05
N ILE A 217 -7.17 -13.95 -12.13
CA ILE A 217 -6.47 -15.19 -11.79
C ILE A 217 -6.48 -15.30 -10.27
N SER A 218 -7.07 -16.36 -9.72
CA SER A 218 -7.23 -16.51 -8.27
C SER A 218 -7.27 -17.96 -7.85
N PHE A 219 -6.61 -18.29 -6.74
CA PHE A 219 -6.65 -19.63 -6.15
C PHE A 219 -7.88 -19.81 -5.27
N GLY A 220 -8.45 -21.03 -5.28
CA GLY A 220 -9.53 -21.41 -4.37
C GLY A 220 -10.85 -20.68 -4.62
N GLU A 221 -11.02 -20.09 -5.79
CA GLU A 221 -12.27 -19.47 -6.23
C GLU A 221 -12.87 -20.27 -7.39
N GLY A 222 -14.20 -20.19 -7.55
CA GLY A 222 -14.93 -20.84 -8.63
C GLY A 222 -15.99 -19.95 -9.27
N GLU A 223 -16.96 -20.57 -9.95
CA GLU A 223 -18.05 -19.85 -10.60
C GLU A 223 -18.84 -18.97 -9.63
N ALA A 224 -19.14 -19.50 -8.44
CA ALA A 224 -19.95 -18.82 -7.44
C ALA A 224 -19.30 -17.49 -7.01
N ASP A 225 -17.99 -17.48 -6.78
CA ASP A 225 -17.21 -16.29 -6.48
C ASP A 225 -17.24 -15.28 -7.63
N LEU A 226 -17.11 -15.77 -8.86
CA LEU A 226 -17.14 -14.92 -10.04
C LEU A 226 -18.52 -14.28 -10.22
N ARG A 227 -19.59 -15.06 -10.01
CA ARG A 227 -20.99 -14.60 -10.09
C ARG A 227 -21.34 -13.61 -8.98
N ALA A 228 -20.84 -13.83 -7.76
CA ALA A 228 -21.00 -12.88 -6.66
C ALA A 228 -20.31 -11.54 -6.96
N ARG A 229 -19.15 -11.57 -7.62
CA ARG A 229 -18.40 -10.36 -8.00
C ARG A 229 -18.99 -9.65 -9.22
N PHE A 230 -19.56 -10.40 -10.15
CA PHE A 230 -20.10 -9.91 -11.42
C PHE A 230 -21.55 -10.36 -11.64
N PRO A 231 -22.50 -9.91 -10.80
CA PRO A 231 -23.87 -10.44 -10.79
C PRO A 231 -24.68 -10.16 -12.06
N HIS A 232 -24.22 -9.25 -12.92
CA HIS A 232 -24.88 -8.88 -14.17
C HIS A 232 -24.03 -9.17 -15.43
N ALA A 233 -22.85 -9.78 -15.26
CA ALA A 233 -22.07 -10.27 -16.38
C ALA A 233 -22.65 -11.59 -16.90
N ARG A 234 -22.50 -11.83 -18.19
CA ARG A 234 -22.75 -13.14 -18.77
C ARG A 234 -21.54 -14.03 -18.51
N LEU A 235 -21.66 -15.00 -17.61
CA LEU A 235 -20.62 -16.00 -17.39
C LEU A 235 -20.75 -17.11 -18.43
N CYS A 236 -19.65 -17.43 -19.10
CA CYS A 236 -19.58 -18.51 -20.08
C CYS A 236 -18.45 -19.47 -19.74
N PRO A 237 -18.58 -20.76 -20.09
CA PRO A 237 -17.44 -21.68 -20.10
C PRO A 237 -16.30 -21.14 -20.98
N ALA A 238 -15.09 -21.62 -20.73
CA ALA A 238 -13.94 -21.31 -21.56
C ALA A 238 -14.11 -21.75 -23.02
N ASP A 239 -13.50 -20.97 -23.92
CA ASP A 239 -13.26 -21.33 -25.31
C ASP A 239 -11.78 -21.67 -25.51
N ALA A 240 -11.41 -22.06 -26.73
CA ALA A 240 -10.04 -22.43 -27.06
C ALA A 240 -9.01 -21.33 -26.73
N ALA A 241 -9.39 -20.05 -26.83
CA ALA A 241 -8.51 -18.94 -26.51
C ALA A 241 -8.26 -18.85 -25.00
N LEU A 242 -9.33 -18.95 -24.18
CA LEU A 242 -9.17 -18.97 -22.74
C LEU A 242 -8.48 -20.24 -22.24
N ASP A 243 -8.67 -21.38 -22.91
CA ASP A 243 -7.98 -22.63 -22.61
C ASP A 243 -6.46 -22.47 -22.76
N ALA A 244 -6.01 -21.88 -23.87
CA ALA A 244 -4.59 -21.60 -24.09
C ALA A 244 -4.02 -20.65 -23.02
N MET A 245 -4.76 -19.60 -22.64
CA MET A 245 -4.34 -18.69 -21.56
C MET A 245 -4.29 -19.40 -20.22
N ALA A 246 -5.26 -20.26 -19.90
CA ALA A 246 -5.31 -21.01 -18.66
C ALA A 246 -4.15 -21.99 -18.54
N SER A 247 -3.76 -22.66 -19.64
CA SER A 247 -2.57 -23.52 -19.67
C SER A 247 -1.28 -22.73 -19.40
N GLN A 248 -1.13 -21.52 -19.97
CA GLN A 248 0.01 -20.66 -19.69
C GLN A 248 0.03 -20.18 -18.24
N VAL A 249 -1.13 -19.84 -17.67
CA VAL A 249 -1.25 -19.48 -16.25
C VAL A 249 -0.89 -20.66 -15.34
N ALA A 250 -1.38 -21.86 -15.64
CA ALA A 250 -1.03 -23.06 -14.88
C ALA A 250 0.49 -23.33 -14.94
N ALA A 251 1.09 -23.24 -16.14
CA ALA A 251 2.54 -23.37 -16.31
C ALA A 251 3.31 -22.29 -15.52
N LEU A 252 2.82 -21.05 -15.49
CA LEU A 252 3.42 -19.97 -14.70
C LEU A 252 3.33 -20.21 -13.19
N VAL A 253 2.30 -20.90 -12.70
CA VAL A 253 2.23 -21.32 -11.30
C VAL A 253 3.31 -22.36 -10.99
N GLU A 254 3.56 -23.29 -11.92
CA GLU A 254 4.61 -24.31 -11.78
C GLU A 254 6.03 -23.74 -11.90
N ASP A 255 6.26 -22.81 -12.82
CA ASP A 255 7.50 -22.06 -12.97
C ASP A 255 7.28 -20.54 -12.97
N PRO A 256 7.27 -19.89 -11.80
CA PRO A 256 7.04 -18.44 -11.69
C PRO A 256 8.15 -17.58 -12.29
N ARG A 257 9.23 -18.19 -12.79
CA ARG A 257 10.33 -17.52 -13.51
C ARG A 257 10.04 -17.37 -14.99
N ALA A 258 9.07 -18.12 -15.53
CA ALA A 258 8.74 -18.09 -16.93
C ALA A 258 8.33 -16.67 -17.37
N ASP A 259 8.90 -16.21 -18.47
CA ASP A 259 8.52 -14.94 -19.07
C ASP A 259 7.23 -15.13 -19.88
N VAL A 260 6.10 -14.83 -19.23
CA VAL A 260 4.76 -15.01 -19.80
C VAL A 260 4.10 -13.65 -19.98
N THR A 261 3.82 -13.30 -21.23
CA THR A 261 3.05 -12.09 -21.58
C THR A 261 1.66 -12.49 -22.05
N LEU A 262 0.66 -12.20 -21.20
CA LEU A 262 -0.76 -12.46 -21.49
C LEU A 262 -1.53 -11.13 -21.57
N PRO A 263 -2.55 -11.02 -22.44
CA PRO A 263 -3.41 -9.84 -22.47
C PRO A 263 -4.16 -9.71 -21.14
N THR A 264 -4.20 -8.51 -20.58
CA THR A 264 -4.85 -8.23 -19.30
C THR A 264 -5.88 -7.12 -19.44
N ASP A 265 -7.04 -7.30 -18.81
CA ASP A 265 -8.07 -6.28 -18.67
C ASP A 265 -8.31 -5.99 -17.19
N VAL A 266 -7.26 -5.47 -16.55
CA VAL A 266 -7.32 -5.03 -15.16
C VAL A 266 -7.19 -3.53 -15.12
N GLN A 267 -8.27 -2.87 -14.73
CA GLN A 267 -8.28 -1.44 -14.46
C GLN A 267 -8.03 -1.19 -12.97
N GLY A 268 -7.22 -0.19 -12.69
CA GLY A 268 -6.93 0.28 -11.34
C GLY A 268 -6.77 1.78 -11.37
N THR A 269 -6.74 2.40 -10.20
CA THR A 269 -6.30 3.80 -10.10
C THR A 269 -4.90 3.96 -10.67
N ALA A 270 -4.52 5.17 -11.08
CA ALA A 270 -3.15 5.44 -11.55
C ALA A 270 -2.08 4.99 -10.53
N PHE A 271 -2.40 5.05 -9.24
CA PHE A 271 -1.54 4.54 -8.17
C PHE A 271 -1.42 3.00 -8.21
N GLN A 272 -2.54 2.28 -8.30
CA GLN A 272 -2.53 0.81 -8.40
C GLN A 272 -1.83 0.32 -9.66
N GLN A 273 -2.07 0.98 -10.81
CA GLN A 273 -1.38 0.65 -12.07
C GLN A 273 0.14 0.84 -11.93
N ALA A 274 0.59 1.92 -11.29
CA ALA A 274 2.00 2.14 -11.01
C ALA A 274 2.57 1.06 -10.07
N VAL A 275 1.84 0.68 -9.02
CA VAL A 275 2.24 -0.42 -8.11
C VAL A 275 2.36 -1.73 -8.89
N TRP A 276 1.36 -2.11 -9.68
CA TRP A 276 1.39 -3.37 -10.44
C TRP A 276 2.47 -3.38 -11.53
N ALA A 277 2.79 -2.23 -12.12
CA ALA A 277 3.95 -2.09 -12.99
C ALA A 277 5.26 -2.32 -12.20
N ALA A 278 5.40 -1.71 -11.03
CA ALA A 278 6.56 -1.91 -10.15
C ALA A 278 6.68 -3.37 -9.67
N LEU A 279 5.56 -4.07 -9.41
CA LEU A 279 5.55 -5.50 -9.09
C LEU A 279 6.09 -6.34 -10.24
N ARG A 280 5.61 -6.12 -11.47
CA ARG A 280 6.06 -6.85 -12.66
C ARG A 280 7.54 -6.63 -12.97
N ALA A 281 8.10 -5.49 -12.56
CA ALA A 281 9.52 -5.18 -12.71
C ALA A 281 10.43 -5.91 -11.70
N ILE A 282 9.88 -6.59 -10.68
CA ILE A 282 10.70 -7.37 -9.73
C ILE A 282 11.16 -8.66 -10.43
N PRO A 283 12.48 -8.90 -10.58
CA PRO A 283 12.97 -10.13 -11.20
C PRO A 283 12.57 -11.39 -10.40
N PRO A 284 12.39 -12.54 -11.07
CA PRO A 284 12.20 -13.80 -10.37
C PRO A 284 13.36 -14.11 -9.41
N GLY A 285 13.05 -14.59 -8.21
CA GLY A 285 14.04 -14.92 -7.18
C GLY A 285 14.46 -13.73 -6.32
N GLU A 286 14.13 -12.51 -6.76
CA GLU A 286 14.30 -11.30 -5.96
C GLU A 286 13.04 -10.95 -5.17
N THR A 287 13.25 -10.21 -4.07
CA THR A 287 12.14 -9.66 -3.28
C THR A 287 12.33 -8.16 -3.08
N ARG A 288 11.21 -7.47 -2.84
CA ARG A 288 11.18 -6.03 -2.49
C ARG A 288 10.32 -5.83 -1.24
N SER A 289 10.60 -4.81 -0.46
CA SER A 289 9.72 -4.39 0.61
C SER A 289 8.58 -3.53 0.08
N TYR A 290 7.48 -3.40 0.84
CA TYR A 290 6.44 -2.41 0.52
C TYR A 290 6.99 -0.97 0.43
N GLY A 291 8.06 -0.68 1.20
CA GLY A 291 8.77 0.60 1.14
C GLY A 291 9.49 0.80 -0.19
N ASP A 292 10.13 -0.25 -0.71
CA ASP A 292 10.80 -0.21 -2.01
C ASP A 292 9.81 0.00 -3.15
N ILE A 293 8.64 -0.65 -3.09
CA ILE A 293 7.55 -0.44 -4.07
C ILE A 293 7.07 1.00 -4.03
N ALA A 294 6.83 1.56 -2.84
CA ALA A 294 6.41 2.94 -2.67
C ALA A 294 7.47 3.93 -3.19
N ALA A 295 8.75 3.65 -2.95
CA ALA A 295 9.86 4.45 -3.49
C ALA A 295 9.94 4.36 -5.02
N ALA A 296 9.82 3.15 -5.59
CA ALA A 296 9.91 2.90 -7.04
C ALA A 296 8.84 3.66 -7.84
N ILE A 297 7.64 3.85 -7.27
CA ILE A 297 6.56 4.64 -7.90
C ILE A 297 6.65 6.15 -7.60
N GLY A 298 7.75 6.62 -7.00
CA GLY A 298 7.96 8.03 -6.68
C GLY A 298 7.07 8.54 -5.52
N ARG A 299 6.67 7.65 -4.60
CA ARG A 299 5.80 7.94 -3.44
C ARG A 299 6.33 7.25 -2.17
N PRO A 300 7.55 7.55 -1.69
CA PRO A 300 8.19 6.81 -0.59
C PRO A 300 7.41 6.81 0.75
N GLY A 301 6.51 7.77 0.98
CA GLY A 301 5.62 7.78 2.15
C GLY A 301 4.41 6.86 2.06
N ALA A 302 4.09 6.33 0.86
CA ALA A 302 2.88 5.57 0.58
C ALA A 302 3.02 4.06 0.82
N VAL A 303 3.80 3.65 1.84
CA VAL A 303 4.12 2.24 2.12
C VAL A 303 2.88 1.38 2.38
N ARG A 304 1.97 1.87 3.24
CA ARG A 304 0.71 1.17 3.53
C ARG A 304 -0.20 1.07 2.31
N ALA A 305 -0.35 2.16 1.56
CA ALA A 305 -1.14 2.18 0.33
C ALA A 305 -0.57 1.24 -0.74
N ALA A 306 0.76 1.13 -0.84
CA ALA A 306 1.41 0.14 -1.70
C ALA A 306 1.06 -1.29 -1.25
N GLY A 307 1.05 -1.55 0.06
CA GLY A 307 0.59 -2.82 0.64
C GLY A 307 -0.85 -3.18 0.25
N SER A 308 -1.79 -2.24 0.42
CA SER A 308 -3.19 -2.44 0.00
C SER A 308 -3.31 -2.69 -1.51
N ALA A 309 -2.56 -1.95 -2.34
CA ALA A 309 -2.55 -2.14 -3.79
C ALA A 309 -1.95 -3.50 -4.21
N CYS A 310 -0.98 -4.03 -3.46
CA CYS A 310 -0.49 -5.41 -3.63
C CYS A 310 -1.58 -6.44 -3.29
N GLY A 311 -2.34 -6.22 -2.22
CA GLY A 311 -3.45 -7.08 -1.81
C GLY A 311 -4.63 -7.05 -2.79
N ASP A 312 -4.86 -5.92 -3.45
CA ASP A 312 -5.88 -5.74 -4.50
C ASP A 312 -5.50 -6.38 -5.85
N ASN A 313 -4.36 -7.07 -5.93
CA ASN A 313 -3.97 -7.78 -7.14
C ASN A 313 -5.01 -8.84 -7.54
N ARG A 314 -5.43 -8.80 -8.80
CA ARG A 314 -6.44 -9.71 -9.37
C ARG A 314 -5.85 -10.78 -10.26
N LEU A 315 -4.58 -10.69 -10.58
CA LEU A 315 -3.88 -11.60 -11.47
C LEU A 315 -2.78 -12.29 -10.67
N ALA A 316 -3.16 -13.27 -9.86
CA ALA A 316 -2.21 -14.04 -9.07
C ALA A 316 -1.08 -14.57 -9.94
N VAL A 317 0.15 -14.52 -9.41
CA VAL A 317 1.40 -14.94 -10.06
C VAL A 317 1.80 -14.10 -11.29
N LEU A 318 0.88 -13.82 -12.21
CA LEU A 318 1.12 -12.97 -13.39
C LEU A 318 1.49 -11.52 -13.02
N ILE A 319 0.84 -10.97 -11.99
CA ILE A 319 1.36 -9.81 -11.26
C ILE A 319 1.99 -10.36 -9.98
N PRO A 320 3.33 -10.33 -9.83
CA PRO A 320 4.03 -11.15 -8.84
C PRO A 320 4.06 -10.49 -7.44
N CYS A 321 2.88 -10.24 -6.87
CA CYS A 321 2.73 -9.68 -5.52
C CYS A 321 3.30 -10.58 -4.41
N HIS A 322 3.53 -11.88 -4.69
CA HIS A 322 4.22 -12.80 -3.78
C HIS A 322 5.70 -12.44 -3.56
N ARG A 323 6.32 -11.68 -4.48
CA ARG A 323 7.70 -11.17 -4.35
C ARG A 323 7.86 -10.01 -3.37
N VAL A 324 6.75 -9.49 -2.82
CA VAL A 324 6.79 -8.38 -1.84
C VAL A 324 6.75 -8.88 -0.41
N ARG A 325 7.65 -8.38 0.43
CA ARG A 325 7.79 -8.73 1.85
C ARG A 325 7.67 -7.49 2.73
N ARG A 326 7.58 -7.73 4.05
CA ARG A 326 7.73 -6.66 5.04
C ARG A 326 9.20 -6.22 5.09
N SER A 327 9.45 -5.01 5.60
CA SER A 327 10.81 -4.45 5.71
C SER A 327 11.70 -5.21 6.69
N ASP A 328 11.11 -5.94 7.65
CA ASP A 328 11.78 -6.85 8.58
C ASP A 328 12.14 -8.21 7.95
N GLY A 329 11.85 -8.40 6.66
CA GLY A 329 12.03 -9.66 5.96
C GLY A 329 10.94 -10.70 6.27
N ALA A 330 9.97 -10.43 7.15
CA ALA A 330 8.85 -11.36 7.34
C ALA A 330 7.96 -11.42 6.09
N LEU A 331 7.26 -12.54 5.91
CA LEU A 331 6.20 -12.60 4.90
C LEU A 331 5.09 -11.62 5.29
N GLY A 332 4.80 -10.67 4.39
CA GLY A 332 3.56 -9.90 4.48
C GLY A 332 2.37 -10.75 4.01
N GLY A 333 1.16 -10.26 4.27
CA GLY A 333 -0.08 -10.91 3.82
C GLY A 333 -0.08 -11.26 2.33
N TYR A 334 -0.85 -12.29 1.99
CA TYR A 334 -1.07 -12.74 0.62
C TYR A 334 -2.54 -13.12 0.48
N ALA A 335 -3.20 -12.60 -0.55
CA ALA A 335 -4.64 -12.78 -0.75
C ALA A 335 -5.06 -14.26 -0.83
N TRP A 336 -4.13 -15.15 -1.20
CA TRP A 336 -4.38 -16.58 -1.38
C TRP A 336 -3.61 -17.47 -0.38
N GLY A 337 -3.20 -16.90 0.76
CA GLY A 337 -2.58 -17.64 1.87
C GLY A 337 -1.05 -17.69 1.85
N LEU A 338 -0.44 -17.68 3.04
CA LEU A 338 1.02 -17.59 3.17
C LEU A 338 1.76 -18.82 2.63
N ASP A 339 1.18 -20.01 2.73
CA ASP A 339 1.78 -21.26 2.23
C ASP A 339 2.05 -21.18 0.73
N ARG A 340 1.09 -20.67 -0.05
CA ARG A 340 1.25 -20.47 -1.51
C ARG A 340 2.33 -19.45 -1.82
N LYS A 341 2.38 -18.34 -1.08
CA LYS A 341 3.42 -17.32 -1.24
C LYS A 341 4.80 -17.90 -0.98
N GLN A 342 4.94 -18.70 0.06
CA GLN A 342 6.20 -19.33 0.43
C GLN A 342 6.63 -20.38 -0.61
N ALA A 343 5.70 -21.18 -1.13
CA ALA A 343 5.96 -22.14 -2.19
C ALA A 343 6.40 -21.46 -3.51
N LEU A 344 5.73 -20.38 -3.92
CA LEU A 344 6.13 -19.61 -5.12
C LEU A 344 7.54 -19.01 -4.96
N LEU A 345 7.84 -18.40 -3.81
CA LEU A 345 9.18 -17.88 -3.52
C LEU A 345 10.24 -18.99 -3.50
N ALA A 346 9.90 -20.18 -3.01
CA ALA A 346 10.81 -21.32 -3.02
C ALA A 346 11.11 -21.81 -4.45
N ARG A 347 10.09 -21.87 -5.33
CA ARG A 347 10.27 -22.24 -6.75
C ARG A 347 11.17 -21.28 -7.49
N GLU A 348 11.04 -19.98 -7.22
CA GLU A 348 11.88 -18.97 -7.85
C GLU A 348 13.34 -19.04 -7.39
N LYS A 349 13.60 -19.51 -6.17
CA LYS A 349 14.95 -19.79 -5.66
C LYS A 349 15.50 -21.15 -6.13
N GLY A 350 14.62 -22.07 -6.52
CA GLY A 350 14.94 -23.43 -6.91
C GLY A 350 15.41 -23.54 -8.37
N LYS A 351 16.67 -23.18 -8.62
CA LYS A 351 17.68 -23.93 -9.39
C LYS A 351 18.94 -23.10 -9.46
#